data_AF-A0A1W1D8Q1-F1
#
_entry.id   AF-A0A1W1D8Q1-F1
#
_cell.length_a   1.000
_cell.length_b   1.000
_cell.length_c   1.000
_cell.angle_alpha   90.00
_cell.angle_beta   90.00
_cell.angle_gamma   90.00
#
_symmetry.space_group_name_H-M   'P 1'
#
loop_
_entity.id
_entity.type
_entity.pdbx_description
1 polymer ?
#
loop_
_entity_poly.entity_id
_entity_poly.type
_entity_poly.pdbx_seq_one_letter_code
_entity_poly.pdbx_strand_id
1 'polypeptide(L)'
;MSDSERELIGTCYKNKGQEQAVALGHELVQGEIKQARLDTWLEFIKNNPNGALYCFRGGMRSQITQQWIYEASGINYPRIKGGYKALRRFLIDETDRIMNTITPIVIGGQTGCGKTLLLDTLKDTIDLEGLANHRGSAFGNTTTPQPTQINFENTLAIELIKKQACSHLVFEDEGSNVGTVHIPQCVQDKTSKAELILLKASVEERLKVSMDAYVINMQQDFITQDPINGFDNFANYWLRSLEKIQRRLGLERYQAVLKLVNSALDRYKDQGEADGFYPVVEELLVGYYDPMYDYQIQKKMDRVVFKGDANEVLSYLAERSIG
;
A
#
# COMPACT_ATOMS: atom_id res chain seq x y z
N MET A 1 -25.23 -6.49 -9.14
CA MET A 1 -26.23 -5.61 -8.50
C MET A 1 -25.58 -4.26 -8.32
N SER A 2 -26.24 -3.19 -8.75
CA SER A 2 -25.75 -1.81 -8.57
C SER A 2 -25.95 -1.34 -7.11
N ASP A 3 -25.33 -0.21 -6.75
CA ASP A 3 -25.53 0.39 -5.43
C ASP A 3 -26.97 0.87 -5.22
N SER A 4 -27.63 1.39 -6.26
CA SER A 4 -29.03 1.81 -6.22
C SER A 4 -29.99 0.63 -5.99
N GLU A 5 -29.82 -0.48 -6.72
CA GLU A 5 -30.61 -1.70 -6.52
C GLU A 5 -30.41 -2.24 -5.10
N ARG A 6 -29.17 -2.22 -4.60
CA ARG A 6 -28.83 -2.66 -3.25
C ARG A 6 -29.54 -1.82 -2.20
N GLU A 7 -29.59 -0.51 -2.37
CA GLU A 7 -30.25 0.42 -1.45
C GLU A 7 -31.77 0.19 -1.43
N LEU A 8 -32.39 0.07 -2.60
CA LEU A 8 -33.83 -0.20 -2.74
C LEU A 8 -34.23 -1.52 -2.08
N ILE A 9 -33.52 -2.61 -2.39
CA ILE A 9 -33.77 -3.93 -1.82
C ILE A 9 -33.50 -3.93 -0.31
N GLY A 10 -32.44 -3.26 0.14
CA GLY A 10 -32.12 -3.13 1.56
C GLY A 10 -33.20 -2.36 2.34
N THR A 11 -33.73 -1.30 1.75
CA THR A 11 -34.83 -0.50 2.31
C THR A 11 -36.13 -1.30 2.34
N CYS A 12 -36.46 -2.01 1.26
CA CYS A 12 -37.61 -2.90 1.21
C CYS A 12 -37.51 -4.00 2.28
N TYR A 13 -36.34 -4.62 2.43
CA TYR A 13 -36.11 -5.64 3.47
C TYR A 13 -36.37 -5.10 4.88
N LYS A 14 -35.86 -3.89 5.17
CA LYS A 14 -36.03 -3.25 6.48
C LYS A 14 -37.50 -2.89 6.77
N ASN A 15 -38.22 -2.41 5.77
CA ASN A 15 -39.56 -1.83 5.97
C ASN A 15 -40.70 -2.82 5.72
N LYS A 16 -40.53 -3.78 4.82
CA LYS A 16 -41.57 -4.69 4.32
C LYS A 16 -41.23 -6.18 4.50
N GLY A 17 -40.05 -6.49 5.05
CA GLY A 17 -39.62 -7.85 5.33
C GLY A 17 -38.99 -8.57 4.14
N GLN A 18 -38.61 -9.82 4.39
CA GLN A 18 -37.77 -10.63 3.51
C GLN A 18 -38.44 -10.97 2.17
N GLU A 19 -39.68 -11.46 2.19
CA GLU A 19 -40.38 -11.92 0.99
C GLU A 19 -40.54 -10.79 -0.03
N GLN A 20 -40.94 -9.60 0.43
CA GLN A 20 -41.12 -8.43 -0.44
C GLN A 20 -39.79 -7.93 -1.02
N ALA A 21 -38.69 -8.04 -0.27
CA ALA A 21 -37.37 -7.69 -0.77
C ALA A 21 -36.87 -8.67 -1.84
N VAL A 22 -37.22 -9.96 -1.72
CA VAL A 22 -36.91 -10.98 -2.73
C VAL A 22 -37.74 -10.74 -4.00
N ALA A 23 -39.05 -10.51 -3.87
CA ALA A 23 -39.92 -10.19 -5.00
C ALA A 23 -39.42 -8.95 -5.77
N LEU A 24 -39.11 -7.86 -5.06
CA LEU A 24 -38.52 -6.66 -5.64
C LEU A 24 -37.16 -6.96 -6.31
N GLY A 25 -36.34 -7.82 -5.71
CA GLY A 25 -35.07 -8.23 -6.32
C GLY A 25 -35.24 -8.96 -7.66
N HIS A 26 -36.28 -9.79 -7.79
CA HIS A 26 -36.62 -10.45 -9.06
C HIS A 26 -37.15 -9.46 -10.09
N GLU A 27 -37.99 -8.51 -9.68
CA GLU A 27 -38.53 -7.47 -10.57
C GLU A 27 -37.43 -6.57 -11.14
N LEU A 28 -36.47 -6.17 -10.29
CA LEU A 28 -35.33 -5.34 -10.69
C LEU A 28 -34.31 -6.09 -11.56
N VAL A 29 -34.25 -7.43 -11.45
CA VAL A 29 -33.23 -8.25 -12.12
C VAL A 29 -33.91 -9.40 -12.86
N GLN A 30 -34.49 -9.08 -14.01
CA GLN A 30 -35.19 -10.01 -14.91
C GLN A 30 -34.78 -9.81 -16.37
N GLY A 31 -35.24 -10.72 -17.24
CA GLY A 31 -35.01 -10.66 -18.69
C GLY A 31 -33.53 -10.52 -19.06
N GLU A 32 -33.24 -9.58 -19.96
CA GLU A 32 -31.89 -9.32 -20.48
C GLU A 32 -30.88 -8.96 -19.38
N ILE A 33 -31.30 -8.22 -18.33
CA ILE A 33 -30.41 -7.85 -17.22
C ILE A 33 -29.94 -9.09 -16.46
N LYS A 34 -30.85 -10.03 -16.20
CA LYS A 34 -30.51 -11.30 -15.55
C LYS A 34 -29.58 -12.11 -16.44
N GLN A 35 -29.88 -12.20 -17.74
CA GLN A 35 -29.08 -12.96 -18.68
C GLN A 35 -27.64 -12.41 -18.79
N ALA A 36 -27.49 -11.10 -18.98
CA ALA A 36 -26.17 -10.46 -19.04
C ALA A 36 -25.33 -10.69 -17.78
N ARG A 37 -25.96 -10.66 -16.59
CA ARG A 37 -25.28 -10.98 -15.32
C ARG A 37 -24.85 -12.45 -15.26
N LEU A 38 -25.72 -13.37 -15.69
CA LEU A 38 -25.40 -14.79 -15.73
C LEU A 38 -24.25 -15.08 -16.68
N ASP A 39 -24.27 -14.54 -17.89
CA ASP A 39 -23.21 -14.72 -18.88
C ASP A 39 -21.86 -14.25 -18.31
N THR A 40 -21.84 -13.08 -17.67
CA THR A 40 -20.65 -12.54 -16.99
C THR A 40 -20.15 -13.48 -15.87
N TRP A 41 -21.05 -14.01 -15.03
CA TRP A 41 -20.66 -14.92 -13.96
C TRP A 41 -20.15 -16.26 -14.49
N LEU A 42 -20.79 -16.81 -15.53
CA LEU A 42 -20.38 -18.07 -16.15
C LEU A 42 -19.03 -17.94 -16.84
N GLU A 43 -18.75 -16.82 -17.49
CA GLU A 43 -17.43 -16.51 -18.04
C GLU A 43 -16.36 -16.41 -16.94
N PHE A 44 -16.66 -15.70 -15.85
CA PHE A 44 -15.76 -15.63 -14.70
C PHE A 44 -15.46 -17.02 -14.12
N ILE A 45 -16.49 -17.86 -13.95
CA ILE A 45 -16.35 -19.23 -13.42
C ILE A 45 -15.51 -20.10 -14.33
N LYS A 46 -15.70 -20.00 -15.65
CA LYS A 46 -14.89 -20.72 -16.64
C LYS A 46 -13.41 -20.38 -16.50
N ASN A 47 -13.10 -19.10 -16.27
CA ASN A 47 -11.73 -18.63 -16.09
C ASN A 47 -11.19 -18.85 -14.66
N ASN A 48 -12.06 -19.13 -13.68
CA ASN A 48 -11.72 -19.28 -12.27
C ASN A 48 -12.45 -20.49 -11.64
N PRO A 49 -12.17 -21.73 -12.09
CA PRO A 49 -12.92 -22.91 -11.66
C PRO A 49 -12.81 -23.18 -10.14
N ASN A 50 -11.73 -22.73 -9.50
CA ASN A 50 -11.46 -22.89 -8.07
C ASN A 50 -11.84 -21.65 -7.23
N GLY A 51 -12.60 -20.71 -7.79
CA GLY A 51 -13.03 -19.51 -7.07
C GLY A 51 -14.29 -19.74 -6.21
N ALA A 52 -14.80 -18.64 -5.64
CA ALA A 52 -15.99 -18.66 -4.80
C ALA A 52 -16.80 -17.37 -4.91
N LEU A 53 -18.12 -17.49 -4.77
CA LEU A 53 -19.07 -16.39 -4.71
C LEU A 53 -19.16 -15.82 -3.30
N TYR A 54 -19.26 -14.51 -3.21
CA TYR A 54 -19.65 -13.86 -1.97
C TYR A 54 -20.58 -12.68 -2.22
N CYS A 55 -21.33 -12.34 -1.19
CA CYS A 55 -21.91 -11.00 -1.05
C CYS A 55 -21.44 -10.42 0.28
N PHE A 56 -21.85 -9.19 0.63
CA PHE A 56 -21.33 -8.51 1.82
C PHE A 56 -21.46 -9.34 3.13
N ARG A 57 -22.54 -10.11 3.28
CA ARG A 57 -22.83 -10.91 4.49
C ARG A 57 -23.09 -12.41 4.22
N GLY A 58 -22.90 -12.86 2.98
CA GLY A 58 -23.13 -14.27 2.62
C GLY A 58 -24.58 -14.72 2.84
N GLY A 59 -25.54 -13.82 2.65
CA GLY A 59 -26.97 -14.11 2.77
C GLY A 59 -27.62 -14.44 1.43
N MET A 60 -28.92 -14.16 1.33
CA MET A 60 -29.76 -14.52 0.18
C MET A 60 -29.20 -14.08 -1.18
N ARG A 61 -28.57 -12.91 -1.28
CA ARG A 61 -28.05 -12.40 -2.56
C ARG A 61 -27.09 -13.38 -3.23
N SER A 62 -26.07 -13.81 -2.50
CA SER A 62 -25.10 -14.80 -3.02
C SER A 62 -25.72 -16.20 -3.19
N GLN A 63 -26.77 -16.53 -2.43
CA GLN A 63 -27.47 -17.81 -2.56
C GLN A 63 -28.35 -17.85 -3.82
N ILE A 64 -29.11 -16.79 -4.10
CA ILE A 64 -29.92 -16.65 -5.32
C ILE A 64 -29.04 -16.65 -6.56
N THR A 65 -27.91 -15.91 -6.52
CA THR A 65 -26.93 -15.94 -7.61
C THR A 65 -26.37 -17.34 -7.85
N GLN A 66 -25.98 -18.06 -6.80
CA GLN A 66 -25.50 -19.44 -6.90
C GLN A 66 -26.56 -20.37 -7.51
N GLN A 67 -27.83 -20.21 -7.11
CA GLN A 67 -28.94 -20.97 -7.64
C GLN A 67 -29.15 -20.71 -9.14
N TRP A 68 -29.14 -19.45 -9.58
CA TRP A 68 -29.28 -19.14 -11.01
C TRP A 68 -28.13 -19.67 -11.84
N ILE A 69 -26.90 -19.63 -11.32
CA ILE A 69 -25.73 -20.22 -11.98
C ILE A 69 -25.91 -21.73 -12.13
N TYR A 70 -26.35 -22.40 -11.07
CA TYR A 70 -26.60 -23.84 -11.09
C TYR A 70 -27.73 -24.20 -12.07
N GLU A 71 -28.83 -23.47 -12.08
CA GLU A 71 -29.95 -23.68 -13.03
C GLU A 71 -29.52 -23.51 -14.49
N ALA A 72 -28.66 -22.53 -14.77
CA ALA A 72 -28.23 -22.22 -16.14
C ALA A 72 -27.12 -23.15 -16.67
N SER A 73 -26.29 -23.71 -15.79
CA SER A 73 -25.05 -24.40 -16.20
C SER A 73 -24.81 -25.77 -15.56
N GLY A 74 -25.58 -26.13 -14.53
CA GLY A 74 -25.31 -27.29 -13.68
C GLY A 74 -24.13 -27.11 -12.71
N ILE A 75 -23.46 -25.95 -12.70
CA ILE A 75 -22.28 -25.72 -11.86
C ILE A 75 -22.70 -25.27 -10.46
N ASN A 76 -22.36 -26.06 -9.44
CA ASN A 76 -22.50 -25.66 -8.04
C ASN A 76 -21.25 -24.91 -7.56
N TYR A 77 -21.15 -23.63 -7.93
CA TYR A 77 -19.95 -22.84 -7.64
C TYR A 77 -19.88 -22.46 -6.15
N PRO A 78 -18.73 -22.63 -5.46
CA PRO A 78 -18.62 -22.45 -4.00
C PRO A 78 -19.06 -21.06 -3.54
N ARG A 79 -19.53 -20.95 -2.28
CA ARG A 79 -19.99 -19.69 -1.69
C ARG A 79 -19.38 -19.45 -0.32
N ILE A 80 -18.88 -18.24 -0.08
CA ILE A 80 -18.34 -17.82 1.22
C ILE A 80 -19.48 -17.59 2.21
N LYS A 81 -19.60 -18.49 3.19
CA LYS A 81 -20.55 -18.34 4.31
C LYS A 81 -20.16 -17.11 5.14
N GLY A 82 -21.14 -16.27 5.48
CA GLY A 82 -20.90 -14.98 6.15
C GLY A 82 -20.32 -13.88 5.24
N GLY A 83 -19.97 -14.21 4.00
CA GLY A 83 -19.60 -13.26 2.95
C GLY A 83 -18.33 -12.48 3.23
N TYR A 84 -18.23 -11.30 2.62
CA TYR A 84 -17.07 -10.41 2.78
C TYR A 84 -16.80 -10.04 4.25
N LYS A 85 -17.84 -9.86 5.07
CA LYS A 85 -17.66 -9.58 6.51
C LYS A 85 -16.90 -10.71 7.22
N ALA A 86 -17.26 -11.96 6.94
CA ALA A 86 -16.57 -13.12 7.52
C ALA A 86 -15.15 -13.25 6.97
N LEU A 87 -14.96 -13.05 5.66
CA LEU A 87 -13.63 -13.03 5.04
C LEU A 87 -12.72 -11.98 5.68
N ARG A 88 -13.20 -10.74 5.83
CA ARG A 88 -12.43 -9.68 6.48
C ARG A 88 -12.10 -10.02 7.93
N ARG A 89 -13.05 -10.60 8.67
CA ARG A 89 -12.76 -11.03 10.05
C ARG A 89 -11.68 -12.09 10.10
N PHE A 90 -11.76 -13.09 9.21
CA PHE A 90 -10.74 -14.12 9.05
C PHE A 90 -9.35 -13.51 8.76
N LEU A 91 -9.24 -12.55 7.84
CA LEU A 91 -7.96 -11.89 7.53
C LEU A 91 -7.37 -11.11 8.72
N ILE A 92 -8.21 -10.44 9.51
CA ILE A 92 -7.77 -9.77 10.74
C ILE A 92 -7.25 -10.81 11.75
N ASP A 93 -8.03 -11.86 12.00
CA ASP A 93 -7.67 -12.92 12.95
C ASP A 93 -6.38 -13.67 12.51
N GLU A 94 -6.19 -13.87 11.20
CA GLU A 94 -4.97 -14.47 10.66
C GLU A 94 -3.75 -13.55 10.80
N THR A 95 -3.92 -12.23 10.63
CA THR A 95 -2.85 -11.26 10.88
C THR A 95 -2.38 -11.35 12.33
N ASP A 96 -3.31 -11.36 13.28
CA ASP A 96 -3.01 -11.54 14.70
C ASP A 96 -2.32 -12.89 14.98
N ARG A 97 -2.83 -13.99 14.40
CA ARG A 97 -2.25 -15.33 14.58
C ARG A 97 -0.81 -15.39 14.07
N ILE A 98 -0.56 -14.90 12.85
CA ILE A 98 0.75 -14.98 12.20
C ILE A 98 1.77 -14.10 12.91
N MET A 99 1.41 -12.86 13.29
CA MET A 99 2.29 -11.99 14.06
C MET A 99 2.65 -12.54 15.45
N ASN A 100 1.86 -13.48 15.97
CA ASN A 100 2.18 -14.19 17.20
C ASN A 100 3.15 -15.36 17.02
N THR A 101 3.27 -15.91 15.80
CA THR A 101 4.16 -17.05 15.51
C THR A 101 5.48 -16.63 14.87
N ILE A 102 5.48 -15.56 14.07
CA ILE A 102 6.67 -15.07 13.36
C ILE A 102 7.52 -14.15 14.25
N THR A 103 8.81 -14.11 13.97
CA THR A 103 9.76 -13.18 14.60
C THR A 103 10.10 -12.07 13.60
N PRO A 104 9.58 -10.84 13.78
CA PRO A 104 9.91 -9.73 12.90
C PRO A 104 11.37 -9.29 13.07
N ILE A 105 11.98 -8.86 11.97
CA ILE A 105 13.21 -8.07 11.93
C ILE A 105 12.89 -6.79 11.19
N VAL A 106 13.40 -5.66 11.68
CA VAL A 106 13.13 -4.36 11.08
C VAL A 106 14.38 -3.82 10.42
N ILE A 107 14.26 -3.35 9.18
CA ILE A 107 15.31 -2.59 8.48
C ILE A 107 14.96 -1.11 8.56
N GLY A 108 15.80 -0.37 9.27
CA GLY A 108 15.76 1.09 9.37
C GLY A 108 16.95 1.73 8.69
N GLY A 109 16.93 3.05 8.60
CA GLY A 109 17.98 3.84 7.98
C GLY A 109 17.45 5.20 7.54
N GLN A 110 18.37 6.12 7.26
CA GLN A 110 18.03 7.48 6.82
C GLN A 110 17.26 7.47 5.49
N THR A 111 16.53 8.54 5.19
CA THR A 111 15.79 8.68 3.92
C THR A 111 16.73 8.48 2.72
N GLY A 112 16.31 7.70 1.73
CA GLY A 112 17.10 7.46 0.52
C GLY A 112 18.21 6.43 0.66
N CYS A 113 18.40 5.77 1.82
CA CYS A 113 19.45 4.75 1.97
C CYS A 113 19.22 3.45 1.17
N GLY A 114 18.17 3.36 0.35
CA GLY A 114 17.90 2.20 -0.50
C GLY A 114 17.19 1.04 0.21
N LYS A 115 16.42 1.30 1.27
CA LYS A 115 15.64 0.26 1.98
C LYS A 115 14.79 -0.59 1.04
N THR A 116 13.98 0.05 0.19
CA THR A 116 13.15 -0.64 -0.80
C THR A 116 13.99 -1.49 -1.74
N LEU A 117 15.09 -0.94 -2.28
CA LEU A 117 16.01 -1.68 -3.17
C LEU A 117 16.61 -2.91 -2.49
N LEU A 118 16.92 -2.82 -1.20
CA LEU A 118 17.42 -3.95 -0.41
C LEU A 118 16.31 -5.00 -0.19
N LEU A 119 15.11 -4.56 0.21
CA LEU A 119 13.97 -5.45 0.47
C LEU A 119 13.51 -6.21 -0.77
N ASP A 120 13.62 -5.59 -1.96
CA ASP A 120 13.30 -6.24 -3.25
C ASP A 120 14.20 -7.44 -3.55
N THR A 121 15.38 -7.53 -2.93
CA THR A 121 16.30 -8.66 -3.10
C THR A 121 15.99 -9.84 -2.18
N LEU A 122 15.11 -9.65 -1.18
CA LEU A 122 14.79 -10.63 -0.15
C LEU A 122 13.39 -11.21 -0.40
N LYS A 123 13.21 -12.51 -0.15
CA LYS A 123 11.90 -13.18 -0.35
C LYS A 123 11.01 -13.05 0.89
N ASP A 124 11.63 -13.06 2.06
CA ASP A 124 10.96 -13.11 3.36
C ASP A 124 10.65 -11.70 3.90
N THR A 125 10.09 -10.85 3.03
CA THR A 125 9.81 -9.43 3.33
C THR A 125 8.31 -9.10 3.34
N ILE A 126 7.96 -8.11 4.15
CA ILE A 126 6.69 -7.40 4.10
C ILE A 126 6.99 -5.93 3.81
N ASP A 127 6.77 -5.55 2.55
CA ASP A 127 6.90 -4.18 2.03
C ASP A 127 5.65 -3.36 2.40
N LEU A 128 5.70 -2.66 3.53
CA LEU A 128 4.59 -1.87 4.05
C LEU A 128 4.36 -0.62 3.18
N GLU A 129 5.42 0.01 2.68
CA GLU A 129 5.38 1.15 1.77
C GLU A 129 4.71 0.79 0.44
N GLY A 130 5.10 -0.32 -0.18
CA GLY A 130 4.49 -0.82 -1.41
C GLY A 130 3.04 -1.25 -1.22
N LEU A 131 2.72 -1.93 -0.10
CA LEU A 131 1.33 -2.26 0.26
C LEU A 131 0.47 -1.02 0.48
N ALA A 132 1.05 0.05 1.03
CA ALA A 132 0.38 1.33 1.23
C ALA A 132 0.41 2.23 -0.02
N ASN A 133 1.13 1.86 -1.08
CA ASN A 133 1.41 2.72 -2.23
C ASN A 133 1.92 4.11 -1.79
N HIS A 134 2.88 4.14 -0.86
CA HIS A 134 3.39 5.37 -0.26
C HIS A 134 4.80 5.19 0.34
N ARG A 135 5.72 6.12 0.06
CA ARG A 135 7.13 6.05 0.47
C ARG A 135 7.45 6.72 1.82
N GLY A 136 6.64 6.46 2.85
CA GLY A 136 6.94 6.84 4.25
C GLY A 136 7.23 8.31 4.60
N SER A 137 7.06 9.27 3.67
CA SER A 137 7.56 10.65 3.81
C SER A 137 6.57 11.71 3.36
N ALA A 138 6.89 13.00 3.55
CA ALA A 138 6.03 14.10 3.08
C ALA A 138 5.89 14.13 1.54
N PHE A 139 6.92 13.65 0.86
CA PHE A 139 6.99 13.41 -0.58
C PHE A 139 6.57 11.96 -0.93
N GLY A 140 6.03 11.20 0.03
CA GLY A 140 5.76 9.78 -0.15
C GLY A 140 4.59 9.44 -1.06
N ASN A 141 3.74 10.41 -1.40
CA ASN A 141 2.64 10.22 -2.36
C ASN A 141 3.19 9.74 -3.71
N THR A 142 2.53 8.76 -4.31
CA THR A 142 2.79 8.32 -5.68
C THR A 142 1.79 8.96 -6.64
N THR A 143 1.91 8.64 -7.93
CA THR A 143 1.01 9.12 -8.98
C THR A 143 -0.39 8.48 -8.90
N THR A 144 -0.51 7.36 -8.20
CA THR A 144 -1.78 6.68 -7.94
C THR A 144 -2.20 6.83 -6.48
N PRO A 145 -3.50 6.76 -6.16
CA PRO A 145 -3.95 6.94 -4.78
C PRO A 145 -3.52 5.78 -3.87
N GLN A 146 -3.31 6.08 -2.58
CA GLN A 146 -3.17 5.06 -1.55
C GLN A 146 -4.45 4.19 -1.51
N PRO A 147 -4.32 2.89 -1.15
CA PRO A 147 -5.47 2.05 -0.92
C PRO A 147 -6.31 2.58 0.25
N THR A 148 -7.59 2.23 0.27
CA THR A 148 -8.40 2.42 1.47
C THR A 148 -7.82 1.57 2.62
N GLN A 149 -8.08 1.98 3.87
CA GLN A 149 -7.64 1.24 5.07
C GLN A 149 -7.97 -0.26 4.99
N ILE A 150 -9.19 -0.60 4.56
CA ILE A 150 -9.64 -1.99 4.45
C ILE A 150 -8.83 -2.76 3.40
N ASN A 151 -8.51 -2.12 2.26
CA ASN A 151 -7.73 -2.77 1.22
C ASN A 151 -6.28 -2.99 1.67
N PHE A 152 -5.67 -2.00 2.34
CA PHE A 152 -4.34 -2.15 2.93
C PHE A 152 -4.30 -3.32 3.92
N GLU A 153 -5.21 -3.36 4.90
CA GLU A 153 -5.30 -4.45 5.90
C GLU A 153 -5.46 -5.82 5.25
N ASN A 154 -6.33 -5.94 4.23
CA ASN A 154 -6.55 -7.22 3.56
C ASN A 154 -5.32 -7.67 2.77
N THR A 155 -4.67 -6.76 2.02
CA THR A 155 -3.49 -7.12 1.23
C THR A 155 -2.33 -7.50 2.14
N LEU A 156 -2.13 -6.77 3.26
CA LEU A 156 -1.15 -7.12 4.28
C LEU A 156 -1.42 -8.52 4.88
N ALA A 157 -2.66 -8.82 5.25
CA ALA A 157 -3.03 -10.13 5.76
C ALA A 157 -2.74 -11.24 4.75
N ILE A 158 -3.05 -11.01 3.47
CA ILE A 158 -2.79 -11.98 2.39
C ILE A 158 -1.27 -12.22 2.22
N GLU A 159 -0.45 -11.16 2.25
CA GLU A 159 1.00 -11.29 2.17
C GLU A 159 1.57 -12.06 3.36
N LEU A 160 1.09 -11.77 4.58
CA LEU A 160 1.46 -12.54 5.77
C LEU A 160 1.05 -14.02 5.66
N ILE A 161 -0.16 -14.32 5.17
CA ILE A 161 -0.64 -15.70 4.98
C ILE A 161 0.26 -16.45 3.99
N LYS A 162 0.67 -15.82 2.89
CA LYS A 162 1.57 -16.43 1.90
C LYS A 162 2.95 -16.75 2.49
N LYS A 163 3.40 -15.94 3.45
CA LYS A 163 4.73 -16.06 4.08
C LYS A 163 4.69 -16.66 5.49
N GLN A 164 3.56 -17.23 5.91
CA GLN A 164 3.37 -17.72 7.28
C GLN A 164 4.26 -18.91 7.67
N ALA A 165 4.87 -19.58 6.69
CA ALA A 165 5.82 -20.67 6.92
C ALA A 165 7.21 -20.16 7.31
N CYS A 166 7.51 -18.89 7.06
CA CYS A 166 8.78 -18.27 7.41
C CYS A 166 8.80 -18.01 8.92
N SER A 167 9.88 -18.39 9.59
CA SER A 167 10.06 -18.13 11.03
C SER A 167 10.37 -16.66 11.30
N HIS A 168 11.03 -15.99 10.35
CA HIS A 168 11.37 -14.59 10.39
C HIS A 168 10.79 -13.88 9.18
N LEU A 169 10.33 -12.65 9.39
CA LEU A 169 9.94 -11.75 8.30
C LEU A 169 10.58 -10.39 8.52
N VAL A 170 11.08 -9.82 7.43
CA VAL A 170 11.74 -8.52 7.42
C VAL A 170 10.71 -7.43 7.08
N PHE A 171 10.69 -6.36 7.86
CA PHE A 171 9.79 -5.21 7.72
C PHE A 171 10.57 -3.92 7.61
N GLU A 172 9.93 -2.89 7.05
CA GLU A 172 10.42 -1.51 7.08
C GLU A 172 10.23 -0.89 8.47
N ASP A 173 11.15 0.01 8.85
CA ASP A 173 11.03 0.80 10.10
C ASP A 173 10.00 1.92 10.00
N GLU A 174 8.73 1.54 9.90
CA GLU A 174 7.61 2.48 9.84
C GLU A 174 7.01 2.81 11.21
N GLY A 175 6.35 3.96 11.28
CA GLY A 175 5.60 4.39 12.46
C GLY A 175 4.29 3.62 12.64
N SER A 176 3.29 4.26 13.27
CA SER A 176 1.94 3.69 13.35
C SER A 176 1.18 3.72 12.00
N ASN A 177 1.70 4.46 11.04
CA ASN A 177 1.05 4.78 9.79
C ASN A 177 2.08 4.82 8.66
N VAL A 178 1.65 4.41 7.48
CA VAL A 178 2.33 4.73 6.23
C VAL A 178 1.43 5.67 5.44
N GLY A 179 1.82 6.93 5.32
CA GLY A 179 0.95 7.96 4.75
C GLY A 179 -0.35 8.10 5.54
N THR A 180 -1.48 7.72 4.93
CA THR A 180 -2.82 7.83 5.55
C THR A 180 -3.35 6.52 6.12
N VAL A 181 -2.76 5.39 5.74
CA VAL A 181 -3.18 4.08 6.25
C VAL A 181 -2.51 3.76 7.58
N HIS A 182 -3.24 3.07 8.45
CA HIS A 182 -2.78 2.65 9.77
C HIS A 182 -2.29 1.21 9.70
N ILE A 183 -1.12 0.96 10.26
CA ILE A 183 -0.59 -0.40 10.40
C ILE A 183 -1.40 -1.13 11.50
N PRO A 184 -1.81 -2.39 11.35
CA PRO A 184 -2.53 -3.11 12.41
C PRO A 184 -1.74 -3.12 13.73
N GLN A 185 -2.44 -2.97 14.86
CA GLN A 185 -1.79 -2.83 16.17
C GLN A 185 -0.88 -4.02 16.51
N CYS A 186 -1.29 -5.25 16.19
CA CYS A 186 -0.49 -6.45 16.42
C CYS A 186 0.83 -6.45 15.63
N VAL A 187 0.85 -5.84 14.44
CA VAL A 187 2.07 -5.64 13.65
C VAL A 187 2.94 -4.59 14.33
N GLN A 188 2.38 -3.42 14.68
CA GLN A 188 3.12 -2.35 15.36
C GLN A 188 3.75 -2.80 16.68
N ASP A 189 2.99 -3.51 17.51
CA ASP A 189 3.44 -3.97 18.83
C ASP A 189 4.62 -4.94 18.73
N LYS A 190 4.69 -5.69 17.64
CA LYS A 190 5.73 -6.67 17.34
C LYS A 190 6.94 -6.01 16.68
N THR A 191 6.74 -5.18 15.65
CA THR A 191 7.84 -4.52 14.92
C THR A 191 8.54 -3.44 15.77
N SER A 192 7.81 -2.73 16.64
CA SER A 192 8.41 -1.72 17.54
C SER A 192 9.41 -2.29 18.54
N LYS A 193 9.31 -3.58 18.85
CA LYS A 193 10.18 -4.32 19.79
C LYS A 193 11.15 -5.27 19.08
N ALA A 194 11.05 -5.38 17.75
CA ALA A 194 11.87 -6.25 16.93
C ALA A 194 13.32 -5.79 16.91
N GLU A 195 14.23 -6.73 16.63
CA GLU A 195 15.61 -6.39 16.29
C GLU A 195 15.65 -5.42 15.11
N LEU A 196 16.50 -4.40 15.23
CA LEU A 196 16.66 -3.36 14.22
C LEU A 196 18.02 -3.52 13.54
N ILE A 197 17.99 -3.62 12.21
CA ILE A 197 19.16 -3.53 11.36
C ILE A 197 19.17 -2.14 10.73
N LEU A 198 20.27 -1.42 10.88
CA LEU A 198 20.43 -0.08 10.32
C LEU A 198 21.22 -0.12 9.02
N LEU A 199 20.53 0.11 7.92
CA LEU A 199 21.14 0.28 6.60
C LEU A 199 21.83 1.65 6.53
N LYS A 200 23.11 1.63 6.17
CA LYS A 200 23.91 2.82 5.87
C LYS A 200 24.04 3.01 4.37
N ALA A 201 24.09 4.25 3.97
CA ALA A 201 24.49 4.68 2.64
C ALA A 201 25.18 6.05 2.76
N SER A 202 26.13 6.32 1.89
CA SER A 202 26.73 7.64 1.73
C SER A 202 25.68 8.65 1.24
N VAL A 203 25.95 9.95 1.42
CA VAL A 203 25.06 11.01 0.90
C VAL A 203 24.93 10.90 -0.63
N GLU A 204 26.01 10.57 -1.34
CA GLU A 204 26.01 10.38 -2.80
C GLU A 204 25.08 9.26 -3.24
N GLU A 205 25.16 8.09 -2.59
CA GLU A 205 24.25 6.97 -2.88
C GLU A 205 22.80 7.36 -2.58
N ARG A 206 22.54 8.03 -1.46
CA ARG A 206 21.21 8.48 -1.07
C ARG A 206 20.64 9.51 -2.05
N LEU A 207 21.49 10.40 -2.55
CA LEU A 207 21.11 11.38 -3.57
C LEU A 207 20.68 10.67 -4.85
N LYS A 208 21.47 9.72 -5.34
CA LYS A 208 21.14 8.95 -6.54
C LYS A 208 19.80 8.22 -6.39
N VAL A 209 19.62 7.47 -5.31
CA VAL A 209 18.35 6.75 -5.03
C VAL A 209 17.16 7.72 -4.97
N SER A 210 17.34 8.88 -4.35
CA SER A 210 16.26 9.86 -4.19
C SER A 210 15.94 10.60 -5.50
N MET A 211 16.95 10.88 -6.33
CA MET A 211 16.77 11.45 -7.67
C MET A 211 15.99 10.50 -8.57
N ASP A 212 16.36 9.21 -8.57
CA ASP A 212 15.65 8.20 -9.34
C ASP A 212 14.17 8.10 -8.87
N ALA A 213 13.94 8.00 -7.57
CA ALA A 213 12.60 7.76 -7.01
C ALA A 213 11.64 8.96 -7.08
N TYR A 214 12.13 10.18 -6.78
CA TYR A 214 11.27 11.36 -6.59
C TYR A 214 11.33 12.36 -7.75
N VAL A 215 12.33 12.27 -8.63
CA VAL A 215 12.49 13.19 -9.77
C VAL A 215 12.27 12.45 -11.07
N ILE A 216 13.16 11.51 -11.41
CA ILE A 216 13.20 10.89 -12.75
C ILE A 216 11.98 9.98 -12.95
N ASN A 217 11.81 8.96 -12.10
CA ASN A 217 10.71 8.00 -12.25
C ASN A 217 9.36 8.67 -12.02
N MET A 218 9.28 9.59 -11.05
CA MET A 218 8.03 10.30 -10.75
C MET A 218 7.57 11.18 -11.91
N GLN A 219 8.49 11.92 -12.55
CA GLN A 219 8.17 12.72 -13.73
C GLN A 219 7.68 11.83 -14.87
N GLN A 220 8.36 10.71 -15.10
CA GLN A 220 7.99 9.74 -16.13
C GLN A 220 6.61 9.14 -15.87
N ASP A 221 6.30 8.81 -14.61
CA ASP A 221 4.99 8.27 -14.20
C ASP A 221 3.87 9.27 -14.46
N PHE A 222 4.08 10.56 -14.10
CA PHE A 222 3.08 11.59 -14.35
C PHE A 222 2.87 11.85 -15.84
N ILE A 223 3.92 11.85 -16.66
CA ILE A 223 3.81 12.00 -18.12
C ILE A 223 3.11 10.79 -18.75
N THR A 224 3.42 9.58 -18.28
CA THR A 224 2.78 8.36 -18.78
C THR A 224 1.27 8.37 -18.50
N GLN A 225 0.85 8.88 -17.33
CA GLN A 225 -0.57 8.93 -16.95
C GLN A 225 -1.33 10.06 -17.63
N ASP A 226 -0.71 11.23 -17.79
CA ASP A 226 -1.28 12.39 -18.46
C ASP A 226 -0.24 13.02 -19.40
N PRO A 227 -0.19 12.63 -20.68
CA PRO A 227 0.79 13.16 -21.62
C PRO A 227 0.67 14.67 -21.87
N ILE A 228 -0.46 15.30 -21.51
CA ILE A 228 -0.71 16.72 -21.76
C ILE A 228 -0.29 17.54 -20.53
N ASN A 229 -0.73 17.16 -19.33
CA ASN A 229 -0.49 17.92 -18.10
C ASN A 229 0.51 17.26 -17.16
N GLY A 230 1.15 16.16 -17.55
CA GLY A 230 2.00 15.33 -16.68
C GLY A 230 3.12 16.11 -16.00
N PHE A 231 3.80 16.98 -16.72
CA PHE A 231 4.85 17.82 -16.12
C PHE A 231 4.26 18.81 -15.09
N ASP A 232 3.13 19.43 -15.38
CA ASP A 232 2.48 20.36 -14.45
C ASP A 232 1.94 19.61 -13.21
N ASN A 233 1.48 18.37 -13.37
CA ASN A 233 1.11 17.48 -12.26
C ASN A 233 2.32 17.13 -11.39
N PHE A 234 3.47 16.83 -12.00
CA PHE A 234 4.75 16.60 -11.32
C PHE A 234 5.22 17.85 -10.55
N ALA A 235 5.15 19.03 -11.17
CA ALA A 235 5.47 20.30 -10.52
C ALA A 235 4.57 20.56 -9.30
N ASN A 236 3.27 20.38 -9.46
CA ASN A 236 2.29 20.52 -8.38
C ASN A 236 2.54 19.52 -7.24
N TYR A 237 2.95 18.30 -7.56
CA TYR A 237 3.33 17.30 -6.56
C TYR A 237 4.50 17.79 -5.70
N TRP A 238 5.56 18.34 -6.31
CA TRP A 238 6.71 18.89 -5.58
C TRP A 238 6.32 20.08 -4.70
N LEU A 239 5.59 21.05 -5.25
CA LEU A 239 5.17 22.26 -4.54
C LEU A 239 4.27 21.93 -3.34
N ARG A 240 3.27 21.06 -3.53
CA ARG A 240 2.38 20.62 -2.44
C ARG A 240 3.12 19.81 -1.38
N SER A 241 4.07 18.97 -1.78
CA SER A 241 4.84 18.17 -0.83
C SER A 241 5.78 19.03 0.02
N LEU A 242 6.37 20.08 -0.57
CA LEU A 242 7.15 21.08 0.16
C LEU A 242 6.28 21.90 1.11
N GLU A 243 5.08 22.30 0.69
CA GLU A 243 4.13 23.05 1.53
C GLU A 243 3.77 22.29 2.81
N LYS A 244 3.56 20.96 2.73
CA LYS A 244 3.27 20.10 3.91
C LYS A 244 4.34 20.21 5.01
N ILE A 245 5.59 20.51 4.66
CA ILE A 245 6.71 20.59 5.61
C ILE A 245 7.11 22.03 5.97
N GLN A 246 6.44 23.04 5.42
CA GLN A 246 6.73 24.46 5.65
C GLN A 246 6.86 24.80 7.14
N ARG A 247 5.90 24.35 7.97
CA ARG A 247 5.90 24.63 9.42
C ARG A 247 7.14 24.10 10.13
N ARG A 248 7.69 22.97 9.68
CA ARG A 248 8.87 22.33 10.27
C ARG A 248 10.17 22.94 9.76
N LEU A 249 10.21 23.35 8.49
CA LEU A 249 11.37 24.05 7.91
C LEU A 249 11.54 25.46 8.50
N GLY A 250 10.43 26.13 8.85
CA GLY A 250 10.43 27.55 9.14
C GLY A 250 10.41 28.40 7.86
N LEU A 251 9.96 29.64 7.97
CA LEU A 251 9.63 30.48 6.80
C LEU A 251 10.85 30.77 5.92
N GLU A 252 11.98 31.14 6.51
CA GLU A 252 13.20 31.51 5.79
C GLU A 252 13.74 30.34 4.97
N ARG A 253 13.91 29.18 5.62
CA ARG A 253 14.41 27.96 4.98
C ARG A 253 13.43 27.42 3.94
N TYR A 254 12.12 27.46 4.22
CA TYR A 254 11.09 27.13 3.25
C TYR A 254 11.20 27.99 1.98
N GLN A 255 11.36 29.31 2.11
CA GLN A 255 11.51 30.20 0.96
C GLN A 255 12.78 29.92 0.16
N ALA A 256 13.89 29.56 0.83
CA ALA A 256 15.12 29.15 0.16
C ALA A 256 14.92 27.87 -0.66
N VAL A 257 14.35 26.81 -0.05
CA VAL A 257 14.08 25.54 -0.74
C VAL A 257 13.05 25.72 -1.87
N LEU A 258 12.01 26.53 -1.65
CA LEU A 258 11.00 26.83 -2.67
C LEU A 258 11.62 27.51 -3.90
N LYS A 259 12.58 28.42 -3.72
CA LYS A 259 13.32 29.01 -4.85
C LYS A 259 14.11 27.94 -5.61
N LEU A 260 14.81 27.05 -4.91
CA LEU A 260 15.54 25.95 -5.54
C LEU A 260 14.60 25.04 -6.33
N VAL A 261 13.45 24.67 -5.77
CA VAL A 261 12.44 23.83 -6.43
C VAL A 261 11.91 24.49 -7.70
N ASN A 262 11.53 25.77 -7.66
CA ASN A 262 11.03 26.46 -8.85
C ASN A 262 12.11 26.54 -9.95
N SER A 263 13.34 26.91 -9.59
CA SER A 263 14.44 26.94 -10.57
C SER A 263 14.76 25.56 -11.16
N ALA A 264 14.67 24.50 -10.35
CA ALA A 264 14.85 23.13 -10.81
C ALA A 264 13.72 22.68 -11.75
N LEU A 265 12.47 23.04 -11.44
CA LEU A 265 11.32 22.77 -12.28
C LEU A 265 11.40 23.49 -13.62
N ASP A 266 11.75 24.79 -13.62
CA ASP A 266 11.89 25.57 -14.86
C ASP A 266 12.98 24.95 -15.76
N ARG A 267 14.16 24.64 -15.19
CA ARG A 267 15.24 23.99 -15.92
C ARG A 267 14.83 22.62 -16.48
N TYR A 268 14.14 21.80 -15.69
CA TYR A 268 13.71 20.48 -16.15
C TYR A 268 12.65 20.59 -17.25
N LYS A 269 11.74 21.57 -17.17
CA LYS A 269 10.72 21.82 -18.19
C LYS A 269 11.34 22.26 -19.52
N ASP A 270 12.29 23.19 -19.46
CA ASP A 270 12.83 23.85 -20.65
C ASP A 270 13.95 23.04 -21.33
N GLN A 271 14.78 22.35 -20.54
CA GLN A 271 16.01 21.71 -21.01
C GLN A 271 15.98 20.18 -20.90
N GLY A 272 15.00 19.60 -20.21
CA GLY A 272 14.96 18.17 -19.94
C GLY A 272 16.02 17.70 -18.93
N GLU A 273 16.68 18.63 -18.23
CA GLU A 273 17.78 18.33 -17.31
C GLU A 273 17.29 18.22 -15.86
N ALA A 274 17.35 17.02 -15.29
CA ALA A 274 16.96 16.77 -13.91
C ALA A 274 17.98 17.29 -12.88
N ASP A 275 19.22 17.59 -13.29
CA ASP A 275 20.33 17.93 -12.40
C ASP A 275 20.07 19.17 -11.52
N GLY A 276 19.16 20.04 -11.93
CA GLY A 276 18.69 21.16 -11.11
C GLY A 276 18.09 20.73 -9.76
N PHE A 277 17.64 19.48 -9.63
CA PHE A 277 17.08 18.93 -8.40
C PHE A 277 18.14 18.44 -7.40
N TYR A 278 19.40 18.24 -7.76
CA TYR A 278 20.40 17.75 -6.81
C TYR A 278 20.51 18.63 -5.55
N PRO A 279 20.64 19.97 -5.65
CA PRO A 279 20.66 20.84 -4.47
C PRO A 279 19.38 20.80 -3.65
N VAL A 280 18.22 20.59 -4.31
CA VAL A 280 16.92 20.46 -3.62
C VAL A 280 16.88 19.18 -2.79
N VAL A 281 17.23 18.06 -3.41
CA VAL A 281 17.19 16.74 -2.79
C VAL A 281 18.21 16.66 -1.66
N GLU A 282 19.42 17.17 -1.86
CA GLU A 282 20.46 17.21 -0.82
C GLU A 282 20.00 18.01 0.41
N GLU A 283 19.46 19.21 0.21
CA GLU A 283 18.98 20.07 1.30
C GLU A 283 17.82 19.40 2.07
N LEU A 284 16.94 18.67 1.37
CA LEU A 284 15.86 17.91 2.00
C LEU A 284 16.39 16.70 2.76
N LEU A 285 17.31 15.92 2.18
CA LEU A 285 17.90 14.74 2.82
C LEU A 285 18.69 15.12 4.06
N VAL A 286 19.73 15.92 3.88
CA VAL A 286 20.72 16.23 4.93
C VAL A 286 20.18 17.27 5.89
N GLY A 287 19.58 18.34 5.38
CA GLY A 287 19.18 19.43 6.24
C GLY A 287 17.86 19.18 6.96
N TYR A 288 16.90 18.49 6.34
CA TYR A 288 15.54 18.32 6.88
C TYR A 288 15.29 16.91 7.46
N TYR A 289 15.57 15.85 6.71
CA TYR A 289 15.27 14.49 7.16
C TYR A 289 16.28 13.95 8.16
N ASP A 290 17.58 14.11 7.94
CA ASP A 290 18.61 13.50 8.79
C ASP A 290 18.49 13.89 10.28
N PRO A 291 18.29 15.16 10.67
CA PRO A 291 18.13 15.50 12.09
C PRO A 291 16.95 14.78 12.76
N MET A 292 15.85 14.56 12.02
CA MET A 292 14.68 13.85 12.51
C MET A 292 14.95 12.35 12.61
N TYR A 293 15.55 11.75 11.58
CA TYR A 293 15.86 10.33 11.54
C TYR A 293 16.93 9.95 12.56
N ASP A 294 17.99 10.75 12.70
CA ASP A 294 19.05 10.51 13.68
C ASP A 294 18.50 10.52 15.11
N TYR A 295 17.61 11.47 15.42
CA TYR A 295 16.91 11.51 16.70
C TYR A 295 16.02 10.27 16.94
N GLN A 296 15.30 9.81 15.91
CA GLN A 296 14.47 8.61 15.99
C GLN A 296 15.30 7.33 16.13
N ILE A 297 16.40 7.22 15.38
CA ILE A 297 17.35 6.11 15.47
C ILE A 297 17.97 6.07 16.87
N GLN A 298 18.36 7.23 17.42
CA GLN A 298 18.94 7.31 18.77
C GLN A 298 18.02 6.72 19.84
N LYS A 299 16.70 6.92 19.72
CA LYS A 299 15.70 6.32 20.64
C LYS A 299 15.56 4.81 20.54
N LYS A 300 16.05 4.21 19.46
CA LYS A 300 15.92 2.78 19.13
C LYS A 300 17.28 2.07 19.23
N MET A 301 18.34 2.74 19.67
CA MET A 301 19.71 2.20 19.65
C MET A 301 19.88 0.95 20.52
N ASP A 302 19.06 0.79 21.55
CA ASP A 302 19.04 -0.37 22.44
C ASP A 302 18.65 -1.69 21.73
N ARG A 303 17.86 -1.60 20.65
CA ARG A 303 17.43 -2.76 19.85
C ARG A 303 18.19 -2.92 18.53
N VAL A 304 19.21 -2.08 18.26
CA VAL A 304 20.02 -2.19 17.03
C VAL A 304 20.98 -3.37 17.17
N VAL A 305 20.83 -4.38 16.31
CA VAL A 305 21.67 -5.60 16.33
C VAL A 305 22.76 -5.59 15.27
N PHE A 306 22.59 -4.82 14.20
CA PHE A 306 23.57 -4.72 13.11
C PHE A 306 23.48 -3.36 12.41
N LYS A 307 24.60 -2.89 11.87
CA LYS A 307 24.69 -1.64 11.12
C LYS A 307 25.75 -1.75 10.02
N GLY A 308 25.34 -1.68 8.76
CA GLY A 308 26.24 -1.84 7.61
C GLY A 308 25.63 -1.31 6.32
N ASP A 309 26.39 -1.35 5.24
CA ASP A 309 25.88 -1.11 3.88
C ASP A 309 24.97 -2.26 3.39
N ALA A 310 24.42 -2.14 2.18
CA ALA A 310 23.51 -3.13 1.63
C ALA A 310 24.12 -4.55 1.57
N ASN A 311 25.38 -4.69 1.14
CA ASN A 311 26.03 -5.99 1.00
C ASN A 311 26.34 -6.61 2.37
N GLU A 312 26.77 -5.79 3.32
CA GLU A 312 27.00 -6.20 4.70
C GLU A 312 25.69 -6.66 5.37
N VAL A 313 24.59 -5.94 5.16
CA VAL A 313 23.27 -6.32 5.68
C VAL A 313 22.78 -7.63 5.07
N LEU A 314 22.90 -7.81 3.76
CA LEU A 314 22.53 -9.08 3.10
C LEU A 314 23.36 -10.25 3.64
N SER A 315 24.66 -10.05 3.84
CA SER A 315 25.55 -11.07 4.41
C SER A 315 25.13 -11.44 5.83
N TYR A 316 24.84 -10.43 6.67
CA TYR A 316 24.35 -10.63 8.03
C TYR A 316 23.03 -11.40 8.10
N LEU A 317 22.09 -11.08 7.21
CA LEU A 317 20.80 -11.78 7.10
C LEU A 317 20.99 -13.24 6.65
N ALA A 318 21.83 -13.47 5.63
CA ALA A 318 22.14 -14.80 5.11
C ALA A 318 22.81 -15.71 6.15
N GLU A 319 23.75 -15.18 6.95
CA GLU A 319 24.39 -15.92 8.05
C GLU A 319 23.39 -16.40 9.11
N ARG A 320 22.27 -15.69 9.26
CA ARG A 320 21.16 -16.03 10.17
C ARG A 320 20.08 -16.88 9.51
N SER A 321 20.25 -17.27 8.24
CA SER A 321 19.25 -17.98 7.43
C SER A 321 17.92 -17.19 7.32
N ILE A 322 18.04 -15.89 7.09
CA ILE A 322 16.93 -14.94 6.93
C ILE A 322 17.09 -14.29 5.55
N GLY A 323 16.08 -14.37 4.68
CA GLY A 323 16.13 -13.72 3.36
C GLY A 323 15.89 -14.64 2.18
#